data_AF-A0A968V9F8-F1
#
_entry.id   AF-A0A968V9F8-F1
#
_cell.length_a   1.000
_cell.length_b   1.000
_cell.length_c   1.000
_cell.angle_alpha   90.00
_cell.angle_beta   90.00
_cell.angle_gamma   90.00
#
_symmetry.space_group_name_H-M   'P 1'
#
loop_
_entity.id
_entity.type
_entity.pdbx_description
1 polymer ?
#
loop_
_entity_poly.entity_id
_entity_poly.type
_entity_poly.pdbx_seq_one_letter_code
_entity_poly.pdbx_strand_id
1 'polypeptide(L)'
;MVGNFEIEARHANISLHDIVGNYTVNANYGTVNLWAGKGLIDLNITANKADVNLFNIDPNTHQQQLYVKYGKLSIPNGWQFKFVENTSTLKHVTFKPNQEYFANITINVAFGDLAISGKK
;
A
#
# COMPACT_ATOMS: atom_id res chain seq x y z
N MET A 1 5.11 0.64 -22.29
CA MET A 1 3.89 -0.19 -22.28
C MET A 1 3.33 -0.11 -20.87
N VAL A 2 2.15 0.50 -20.71
CA VAL A 2 1.46 0.54 -19.42
C VAL A 2 0.61 -0.73 -19.38
N GLY A 3 0.91 -1.63 -18.44
CA GLY A 3 0.21 -2.91 -18.30
C GLY A 3 -0.74 -2.88 -17.10
N ASN A 4 -1.77 -3.72 -17.18
CA ASN A 4 -2.63 -4.06 -16.05
C ASN A 4 -2.22 -5.44 -15.55
N PHE A 5 -1.91 -5.55 -14.27
CA PHE A 5 -1.47 -6.79 -13.65
C PHE A 5 -2.43 -7.18 -12.54
N GLU A 6 -2.85 -8.43 -12.54
CA GLU A 6 -3.69 -9.01 -11.50
C GLU A 6 -2.99 -10.23 -10.91
N ILE A 7 -2.91 -10.29 -9.58
CA ILE A 7 -2.26 -11.37 -8.84
C ILE A 7 -3.19 -11.86 -7.75
N GLU A 8 -3.49 -13.16 -7.79
CA GLU A 8 -4.23 -13.85 -6.73
C GLU A 8 -3.33 -14.85 -6.01
N ALA A 9 -3.21 -14.71 -4.69
CA ALA A 9 -2.36 -15.53 -3.85
C ALA A 9 -3.14 -16.06 -2.64
N ARG A 10 -3.27 -17.39 -2.55
CA ARG A 10 -3.90 -18.03 -1.38
C ARG A 10 -2.93 -18.23 -0.21
N HIS A 11 -1.77 -18.84 -0.47
CA HIS A 11 -0.71 -19.06 0.52
C HIS A 11 0.63 -18.84 -0.16
N ALA A 12 1.02 -17.58 -0.33
CA ALA A 12 2.25 -17.25 -1.05
C ALA A 12 2.83 -15.92 -0.58
N ASN A 13 4.15 -15.82 -0.69
CA ASN A 13 4.86 -14.56 -0.53
C ASN A 13 5.03 -13.92 -1.89
N ILE A 14 4.61 -12.67 -2.01
CA ILE A 14 4.67 -11.88 -3.24
C ILE A 14 5.75 -10.81 -3.03
N SER A 15 6.63 -10.66 -4.00
CA SER A 15 7.63 -9.59 -4.01
C SER A 15 7.68 -8.98 -5.40
N LEU A 16 7.24 -7.73 -5.53
CA LEU A 16 7.20 -7.02 -6.80
C LEU A 16 8.11 -5.80 -6.73
N HIS A 17 9.12 -5.78 -7.59
CA HIS A 17 10.09 -4.70 -7.67
C HIS A 17 9.81 -3.79 -8.87
N ASP A 18 10.04 -2.50 -8.68
CA ASP A 18 9.94 -1.47 -9.73
C ASP A 18 8.61 -1.51 -10.49
N ILE A 19 7.50 -1.67 -9.76
CA ILE A 19 6.17 -1.80 -10.35
C ILE A 19 5.76 -0.54 -11.11
N VAL A 20 5.24 -0.72 -12.33
CA VAL A 20 4.78 0.34 -13.24
C VAL A 20 3.45 -0.01 -13.91
N GLY A 21 2.59 0.98 -14.10
CA GLY A 21 1.23 0.79 -14.60
C GLY A 21 0.22 0.53 -13.49
N ASN A 22 -0.71 -0.39 -13.71
CA ASN A 22 -1.80 -0.68 -12.78
C ASN A 22 -1.66 -2.09 -12.19
N TYR A 23 -1.80 -2.22 -10.87
CA TYR A 23 -1.69 -3.48 -10.16
C TYR A 23 -2.88 -3.70 -9.24
N THR A 24 -3.42 -4.92 -9.29
CA THR A 24 -4.37 -5.44 -8.31
C THR A 24 -3.78 -6.71 -7.70
N VAL A 25 -3.67 -6.77 -6.38
CA VAL A 25 -3.16 -7.95 -5.66
C VAL A 25 -4.14 -8.36 -4.58
N ASN A 26 -4.58 -9.60 -4.64
CA ASN A 26 -5.42 -10.23 -3.64
C ASN A 26 -4.62 -11.32 -2.93
N ALA A 27 -4.32 -11.10 -1.65
CA ALA A 27 -3.51 -12.01 -0.84
C ALA A 27 -4.29 -12.49 0.40
N ASN A 28 -4.41 -13.82 0.57
CA ASN A 28 -5.06 -14.39 1.75
C ASN A 28 -4.07 -14.67 2.87
N TYR A 29 -2.99 -15.39 2.62
CA TYR A 29 -1.95 -15.71 3.61
C TYR A 29 -0.56 -15.50 3.03
N GLY A 30 0.36 -15.02 3.87
CA GLY A 30 1.76 -14.78 3.53
C GLY A 30 2.17 -13.32 3.71
N THR A 31 3.08 -12.86 2.87
CA THR A 31 3.59 -11.48 2.90
C THR A 31 3.61 -10.89 1.50
N VAL A 32 3.26 -9.61 1.38
CA VAL A 32 3.30 -8.85 0.12
C VAL A 32 4.32 -7.72 0.26
N ASN A 33 5.43 -7.80 -0.45
CA ASN A 33 6.47 -6.78 -0.48
C ASN A 33 6.44 -6.04 -1.83
N LEU A 34 6.36 -4.72 -1.79
CA LEU A 34 6.16 -3.89 -2.98
C LEU A 34 7.14 -2.73 -3.00
N TRP A 35 7.82 -2.52 -4.12
CA TRP A 35 8.65 -1.34 -4.37
C TRP A 35 8.08 -0.56 -5.55
N ALA A 36 7.54 0.63 -5.27
CA ALA A 36 6.94 1.46 -6.31
C ALA A 36 8.01 1.99 -7.28
N GLY A 37 7.75 1.80 -8.58
CA GLY A 37 8.52 2.41 -9.66
C GLY A 37 7.96 3.78 -10.05
N LYS A 38 8.76 4.59 -10.75
CA LYS A 38 8.36 5.93 -11.22
C LYS A 38 7.15 5.95 -12.18
N GLY A 39 6.84 4.80 -12.79
CA GLY A 39 5.73 4.64 -13.73
C GLY A 39 4.48 4.03 -13.11
N LEU A 40 4.38 3.92 -11.79
CA LEU A 40 3.17 3.46 -11.12
C LEU A 40 2.02 4.44 -11.38
N ILE A 41 0.83 3.92 -11.68
CA ILE A 41 -0.37 4.71 -11.92
C ILE A 41 -1.41 4.38 -10.85
N ASP A 42 -1.68 3.09 -10.64
CA ASP A 42 -2.66 2.62 -9.67
C ASP A 42 -2.21 1.31 -9.01
N LEU A 43 -2.40 1.20 -7.70
CA LEU A 43 -2.03 0.03 -6.91
C LEU A 43 -3.15 -0.27 -5.92
N ASN A 44 -3.81 -1.41 -6.10
CA ASN A 44 -4.87 -1.89 -5.21
C ASN A 44 -4.44 -3.21 -4.57
N ILE A 45 -4.33 -3.22 -3.24
CA ILE A 45 -3.97 -4.41 -2.47
C ILE A 45 -5.11 -4.75 -1.52
N THR A 46 -5.54 -6.00 -1.55
CA THR A 46 -6.44 -6.59 -0.55
C THR A 46 -5.73 -7.77 0.12
N ALA A 47 -5.41 -7.62 1.40
CA ALA A 47 -4.72 -8.60 2.22
C ALA A 47 -5.62 -9.04 3.38
N ASN A 48 -6.07 -10.30 3.38
CA ASN A 48 -6.99 -10.79 4.41
C ASN A 48 -6.26 -11.23 5.68
N LYS A 49 -5.23 -12.07 5.56
CA LYS A 49 -4.40 -12.57 6.66
C LYS A 49 -2.92 -12.56 6.29
N ALA A 50 -2.49 -11.45 5.70
CA ALA A 50 -1.16 -11.27 5.16
C ALA A 50 -0.61 -9.90 5.57
N ASP A 51 0.70 -9.86 5.80
CA ASP A 51 1.42 -8.61 6.06
C ASP A 51 1.76 -7.93 4.74
N VAL A 52 1.70 -6.60 4.72
CA VAL A 52 2.00 -5.79 3.54
C VAL A 52 3.10 -4.80 3.87
N ASN A 53 4.18 -4.84 3.08
CA ASN A 53 5.28 -3.90 3.18
C ASN A 53 5.39 -3.11 1.88
N LEU A 54 5.24 -1.79 2.00
CA LEU A 54 5.34 -0.87 0.89
C LEU A 54 6.60 0.00 1.02
N PHE A 55 7.52 -0.16 0.08
CA PHE A 55 8.83 0.46 0.10
C PHE A 55 8.98 1.53 -0.97
N ASN A 56 9.94 2.44 -0.74
CA ASN A 56 10.38 3.47 -1.69
C ASN A 56 9.26 4.45 -2.10
N ILE A 57 8.35 4.72 -1.18
CA ILE A 57 7.24 5.63 -1.46
C ILE A 57 7.68 7.08 -1.27
N ASP A 58 7.37 7.88 -2.27
CA ASP A 58 7.49 9.33 -2.19
C ASP A 58 6.10 9.92 -1.90
N PRO A 59 5.90 10.53 -0.72
CA PRO A 59 4.61 11.11 -0.37
C PRO A 59 4.23 12.20 -1.37
N ASN A 60 5.16 12.92 -1.98
CA ASN A 60 4.82 14.02 -2.88
C ASN A 60 4.22 13.57 -4.23
N THR A 61 4.35 12.29 -4.58
CA THR A 61 3.94 11.76 -5.90
C THR A 61 2.98 10.57 -5.81
N HIS A 62 2.68 10.08 -4.60
CA HIS A 62 1.80 8.94 -4.38
C HIS A 62 0.71 9.27 -3.35
N GLN A 63 -0.54 9.37 -3.82
CA GLN A 63 -1.69 9.40 -2.94
C GLN A 63 -1.87 8.01 -2.32
N GLN A 64 -2.15 7.97 -1.02
CA GLN A 64 -2.32 6.72 -0.29
C GLN A 64 -3.64 6.71 0.47
N GLN A 65 -4.35 5.61 0.38
CA GLN A 65 -5.50 5.26 1.21
C GLN A 65 -5.23 3.90 1.86
N LEU A 66 -5.05 3.91 3.17
CA LEU A 66 -4.55 2.77 3.92
C LEU A 66 -5.59 2.38 4.95
N TYR A 67 -6.02 1.13 4.90
CA TYR A 67 -7.00 0.55 5.80
C TYR A 67 -6.36 -0.65 6.48
N VAL A 68 -6.24 -0.61 7.79
CA VAL A 68 -5.73 -1.73 8.59
C VAL A 68 -6.76 -2.05 9.65
N LYS A 69 -7.40 -3.21 9.49
CA LYS A 69 -8.27 -3.83 10.49
C LYS A 69 -7.46 -4.84 11.31
N TYR A 70 -7.73 -4.90 12.60
CA TYR A 70 -7.13 -5.87 13.55
C TYR A 70 -5.60 -6.06 13.42
N GLY A 71 -4.88 -4.98 13.11
CA GLY A 71 -3.44 -5.01 12.88
C GLY A 71 -2.78 -3.67 13.18
N LYS A 72 -1.48 -3.57 12.87
CA LYS A 72 -0.69 -2.37 13.09
C LYS A 72 -0.39 -1.67 11.77
N LEU A 73 -0.47 -0.34 11.82
CA LEU A 73 -0.03 0.53 10.75
C LEU A 73 1.24 1.22 11.21
N SER A 74 2.34 1.02 10.47
CA SER A 74 3.63 1.69 10.68
C SER A 74 3.89 2.63 9.51
N ILE A 75 4.03 3.92 9.80
CA ILE A 75 4.27 4.99 8.83
C ILE A 75 5.60 5.66 9.19
N PRO A 76 6.42 6.10 8.22
CA PRO A 76 7.66 6.81 8.49
C PRO A 76 7.44 8.08 9.32
N ASN A 77 8.36 8.35 10.24
CA ASN A 77 8.33 9.56 11.06
C ASN A 77 8.41 10.82 10.18
N GLY A 78 7.65 11.85 10.53
CA GLY A 78 7.65 13.15 9.84
C GLY A 78 6.72 13.24 8.64
N TRP A 79 6.04 12.16 8.26
CA TRP A 79 4.97 12.23 7.26
C TRP A 79 3.73 12.87 7.88
N GLN A 80 3.24 13.95 7.28
CA GLN A 80 1.97 14.55 7.67
C GLN A 80 0.84 13.74 7.05
N PHE A 81 0.11 12.99 7.86
CA PHE A 81 -1.03 12.19 7.43
C PHE A 81 -2.27 12.52 8.24
N LYS A 82 -3.44 12.25 7.67
CA LYS A 82 -4.72 12.44 8.35
C LYS A 82 -5.32 11.08 8.65
N PHE A 83 -5.59 10.81 9.92
CA PHE A 83 -6.52 9.74 10.28
C PHE A 83 -7.93 10.16 9.87
N VAL A 84 -8.55 9.37 9.02
CA VAL A 84 -10.00 9.44 8.79
C VAL A 84 -10.72 8.66 9.88
N GLU A 85 -10.14 7.53 10.28
CA GLU A 85 -10.61 6.72 11.40
C GLU A 85 -9.43 6.13 12.16
N ASN A 86 -9.51 6.14 13.49
CA ASN A 86 -8.48 5.57 14.36
C ASN A 86 -9.14 5.00 15.61
N THR A 87 -9.61 3.76 15.50
CA THR A 87 -10.19 3.01 16.61
C THR A 87 -9.24 1.90 17.06
N SER A 88 -9.60 1.19 18.12
CA SER A 88 -8.85 0.01 18.57
C SER A 88 -8.80 -1.12 17.55
N THR A 89 -9.68 -1.11 16.54
CA THR A 89 -9.82 -2.21 15.57
C THR A 89 -9.60 -1.79 14.13
N LEU A 90 -9.74 -0.50 13.80
CA LEU A 90 -9.59 0.02 12.45
C LEU A 90 -8.74 1.30 12.45
N LYS A 91 -7.71 1.28 11.61
CA LYS A 91 -6.91 2.44 11.27
C LYS A 91 -7.12 2.76 9.80
N HIS A 92 -7.69 3.92 9.51
CA HIS A 92 -7.84 4.46 8.17
C HIS A 92 -7.07 5.76 8.08
N VAL A 93 -6.03 5.75 7.25
CA VAL A 93 -5.16 6.90 6.99
C VAL A 93 -5.23 7.26 5.52
N THR A 94 -5.28 8.57 5.26
CA THR A 94 -5.10 9.11 3.91
C THR A 94 -3.92 10.07 3.87
N PHE A 95 -3.20 9.95 2.77
CA PHE A 95 -2.18 10.89 2.35
C PHE A 95 -2.55 11.38 0.95
N LYS A 96 -2.60 12.69 0.74
CA LYS A 96 -2.82 13.27 -0.58
C LYS A 96 -1.74 14.31 -0.89
N PRO A 97 -0.94 14.13 -1.95
CA PRO A 97 0.04 15.13 -2.35
C PRO A 97 -0.62 16.41 -2.87
N ASN A 98 0.10 17.52 -2.81
CA ASN A 98 -0.32 18.82 -3.35
C ASN A 98 0.03 19.00 -4.84
N GLN A 99 0.10 17.89 -5.59
CA GLN A 99 0.39 17.89 -7.02
C GLN A 99 -0.85 17.47 -7.82
N GLU A 100 -0.94 17.90 -9.07
CA GLU A 100 -2.05 17.55 -9.96
C GLU A 100 -1.97 16.09 -10.44
N TYR A 101 -0.75 15.56 -10.64
CA TYR A 101 -0.51 14.20 -11.09
C TYR A 101 0.18 13.39 -10.00
N PHE A 102 -0.46 12.30 -9.60
CA PHE A 102 0.06 11.36 -8.61
C PHE A 102 -0.45 9.95 -8.90
N ALA A 103 0.32 8.95 -8.47
CA ALA A 103 -0.15 7.58 -8.47
C ALA A 103 -1.12 7.34 -7.31
N ASN A 104 -2.11 6.48 -7.52
CA ASN A 104 -3.05 6.07 -6.48
C ASN A 104 -2.61 4.75 -5.84
N ILE A 105 -2.55 4.72 -4.51
CA ILE A 105 -2.23 3.53 -3.75
C ILE A 105 -3.33 3.28 -2.74
N THR A 106 -4.05 2.18 -2.88
CA THR A 106 -5.08 1.72 -1.96
C THR A 106 -4.68 0.38 -1.38
N ILE A 107 -4.54 0.29 -0.05
CA ILE A 107 -4.17 -0.94 0.64
C ILE A 107 -5.18 -1.24 1.74
N ASN A 108 -5.80 -2.41 1.65
CA ASN A 108 -6.70 -2.95 2.66
C ASN A 108 -6.06 -4.17 3.30
N VAL A 109 -5.82 -4.12 4.61
CA VAL A 109 -5.30 -5.23 5.42
C VAL A 109 -6.33 -5.57 6.51
N ALA A 110 -6.79 -6.82 6.58
CA ALA A 110 -7.85 -7.22 7.52
C ALA A 110 -7.34 -7.90 8.81
N PHE A 111 -6.31 -8.72 8.71
CA PHE A 111 -5.65 -9.42 9.83
C PHE A 111 -4.16 -9.56 9.53
N GLY A 112 -3.44 -8.46 9.61
CA GLY A 112 -2.00 -8.39 9.32
C GLY A 112 -1.51 -6.97 9.56
N ASP A 113 -0.21 -6.79 9.48
CA ASP A 113 0.42 -5.49 9.66
C ASP A 113 0.69 -4.83 8.30
N LEU A 114 0.60 -3.50 8.27
CA LEU A 114 1.00 -2.67 7.14
C LEU A 114 2.15 -1.77 7.55
N ALA A 115 3.29 -1.92 6.88
CA ALA A 115 4.44 -1.04 7.05
C ALA A 115 4.73 -0.26 5.78
N ILE A 116 4.91 1.04 5.92
CA ILE A 116 5.35 1.93 4.84
C ILE A 116 6.74 2.43 5.15
N SER A 117 7.59 2.41 4.12
CA SER A 117 8.93 2.98 4.15
C SER A 117 9.08 4.02 3.04
N GLY A 118 9.47 5.23 3.43
CA GLY A 118 9.72 6.31 2.49
C GLY A 118 10.98 6.08 1.65
N LYS A 119 11.06 6.79 0.54
CA LYS A 119 12.30 6.90 -0.25
C LYS A 119 13.36 7.64 0.57
N LYS A 120 14.56 7.05 0.69
CA LYS A 120 15.74 7.72 1.27
C LYS A 120 16.28 8.78 0.32
#